data_AF-A0A1F1XIT8-F1
#
_entry.id   AF-A0A1F1XIT8-F1
#
_cell.length_a   1.000
_cell.length_b   1.000
_cell.length_c   1.000
_cell.angle_alpha   90.00
_cell.angle_beta   90.00
_cell.angle_gamma   90.00
#
_symmetry.space_group_name_H-M   'P 1'
#
loop_
_entity.id
_entity.type
_entity.pdbx_description
1 polymer ?
#
loop_
_entity_poly.entity_id
_entity_poly.type
_entity_poly.pdbx_seq_one_letter_code
_entity_poly.pdbx_strand_id
1 'polypeptide(L)' 'MAAFKTPLTEALEAYGIDPLNTPQETLVEHTKDYISIDQFIRDDAGETVLNDEGDDLLRTRVHRPHPWVK' A
#
# COMPACT_ATOMS: atom_id res chain seq x y z
N MET A 1 8.07 7.97 20.99
CA MET A 1 8.27 7.55 19.59
C MET A 1 7.39 8.43 18.72
N ALA A 2 7.97 9.19 17.79
CA ALA A 2 7.18 10.03 16.88
C ALA A 2 6.55 9.13 15.82
N ALA A 3 5.23 9.10 15.74
CA ALA A 3 4.53 8.46 14.63
C ALA A 3 4.70 9.36 13.40
N PHE A 4 5.50 8.92 12.43
CA PHE A 4 5.61 9.59 11.15
C PHE A 4 4.30 9.36 10.39
N LYS A 5 3.41 10.35 10.42
CA LYS A 5 2.20 10.37 9.60
C LYS A 5 2.56 10.93 8.23
N THR A 6 3.28 10.16 7.43
CA THR A 6 3.44 10.54 6.03
C THR A 6 2.14 10.22 5.29
N PRO A 7 1.56 11.16 4.54
CA PRO A 7 0.39 10.89 3.70
C PRO A 7 0.68 9.70 2.78
N LEU A 8 -0.28 8.78 2.67
CA LEU A 8 -0.19 7.60 1.80
C LEU A 8 0.24 7.98 0.38
N THR A 9 -0.31 9.08 -0.15
CA THR A 9 0.04 9.62 -1.47
C THR A 9 1.53 9.85 -1.67
N GLU A 10 2.22 10.48 -0.71
CA GLU A 10 3.67 10.74 -0.81
C GLU A 10 4.50 9.44 -0.79
N ALA A 11 4.05 8.44 -0.03
CA ALA A 11 4.70 7.12 -0.02
C ALA A 11 4.50 6.38 -1.35
N LEU A 12 3.30 6.44 -1.92
CA LEU A 12 3.01 5.81 -3.22
C LEU A 12 3.86 6.44 -4.33
N GLU A 13 3.95 7.77 -4.37
CA GLU A 13 4.79 8.50 -5.32
C GLU A 13 6.28 8.14 -5.15
N ALA A 14 6.79 8.13 -3.91
CA ALA A 14 8.19 7.80 -3.63
C ALA A 14 8.58 6.38 -4.07
N TYR A 15 7.62 5.44 -4.05
CA TYR A 15 7.84 4.05 -4.45
C TYR A 15 7.38 3.73 -5.87
N GLY A 16 6.87 4.71 -6.63
CA GLY A 16 6.34 4.50 -7.97
C GLY A 16 5.14 3.55 -8.01
N ILE A 17 4.34 3.54 -6.95
CA ILE A 17 3.14 2.71 -6.83
C ILE A 17 1.97 3.51 -7.38
N ASP A 18 1.20 2.88 -8.28
CA ASP A 18 -0.02 3.48 -8.80
C ASP A 18 -1.11 3.47 -7.72
N PRO A 19 -1.63 4.66 -7.33
CA PRO A 19 -2.62 4.79 -6.28
C PRO A 19 -3.91 4.02 -6.54
N LEU A 20 -4.25 3.71 -7.79
CA LEU A 20 -5.44 2.92 -8.12
C LEU A 20 -5.34 1.48 -7.61
N ASN A 21 -4.13 0.93 -7.53
CA ASN A 21 -3.89 -0.43 -7.04
C ASN A 21 -3.84 -0.50 -5.50
N THR A 22 -4.01 0.63 -4.80
CA THR A 22 -4.01 0.73 -3.34
C THR A 22 -5.33 1.32 -2.86
N PRO A 23 -6.23 0.55 -2.20
CA PRO A 23 -7.41 1.13 -1.55
C PRO A 23 -7.08 2.28 -0.61
N GLN A 24 -8.00 3.23 -0.46
CA GLN A 24 -7.88 4.32 0.52
C GLN A 24 -7.77 3.78 1.96
N GLU A 25 -8.27 2.56 2.19
CA GLU A 25 -8.17 1.80 3.45
C GLU A 25 -7.03 0.76 3.44
N THR A 26 -6.09 0.82 2.48
CA THR A 26 -4.93 -0.10 2.44
C THR A 26 -4.25 -0.13 3.80
N LEU A 27 -3.94 -1.33 4.27
CA LEU A 27 -3.08 -1.53 5.42
C LEU A 27 -1.66 -1.08 5.06
N VAL A 28 -1.36 0.19 5.32
CA VAL A 28 0.01 0.69 5.18
C VAL A 28 0.71 0.42 6.51
N GLU A 29 1.57 -0.58 6.51
CA GLU A 29 2.38 -0.88 7.68
C GLU A 29 3.56 0.09 7.72
N HIS A 30 3.40 1.16 8.51
CA HIS A 30 4.49 2.07 8.84
C HIS A 30 5.25 1.54 10.05
N THR A 31 6.52 1.18 9.82
CA THR A 31 7.46 0.95 10.92
C THR A 31 8.56 2.00 10.91
N LYS A 32 9.40 1.99 11.94
CA LYS A 32 10.54 2.91 12.03
C LYS A 32 11.52 2.70 10.87
N ASP A 33 11.70 1.47 10.39
CA ASP A 33 12.79 1.13 9.49
C ASP A 33 12.31 0.86 8.06
N TYR A 34 11.04 0.50 7.88
CA TYR A 34 10.44 0.19 6.58
C TYR A 34 8.99 0.65 6.46
N ILE A 35 8.55 0.79 5.22
CA ILE A 35 7.13 0.91 4.86
C ILE A 35 6.77 -0.31 4.02
N SER A 36 5.65 -0.95 4.39
CA SER A 36 5.02 -1.98 3.55
C SER A 36 3.68 -1.48 3.02
N ILE A 37 3.49 -1.66 1.72
CA ILE A 37 2.27 -1.27 1.02
C ILE A 37 1.76 -2.47 0.24
N ASP A 38 0.56 -2.89 0.57
CA ASP A 38 -0.16 -3.93 -0.14
C ASP A 38 -0.88 -3.34 -1.35
N GLN A 39 -0.62 -3.90 -2.52
CA GLN A 39 -1.31 -3.55 -3.75
C GLN A 39 -2.25 -4.70 -4.13
N PHE A 40 -3.49 -4.37 -4.40
CA PHE A 40 -4.54 -5.33 -4.71
C PHE A 40 -4.85 -5.34 -6.20
N ILE A 41 -5.37 -6.47 -6.68
CA ILE A 41 -5.88 -6.58 -8.04
C ILE A 41 -7.21 -5.81 -8.10
N ARG A 42 -7.36 -4.96 -9.12
CA ARG A 42 -8.58 -4.21 -9.39
C ARG A 42 -9.25 -4.72 -10.65
N ASP A 43 -10.58 -4.70 -10.67
CA ASP A 43 -11.36 -4.88 -11.90
C ASP A 43 -11.48 -3.57 -12.68
N ASP A 44 -12.17 -3.63 -13.83
CA ASP A 44 -12.41 -2.46 -14.69
C ASP A 44 -13.33 -1.40 -14.04
N ALA A 45 -14.05 -1.76 -12.98
CA ALA A 45 -14.89 -0.83 -12.20
C ALA A 45 -14.11 -0.14 -11.06
N GLY A 46 -12.88 -0.60 -10.79
CA GLY A 46 -12.03 -0.10 -9.71
C GLY A 46 -12.24 -0.77 -8.36
N GLU A 47 -13.01 -1.85 -8.31
CA GLU A 47 -13.26 -2.65 -7.10
C GLU A 47 -12.13 -3.67 -6.88
N THR A 48 -11.91 -4.09 -5.63
CA THR A 48 -10.94 -5.17 -5.35
C THR A 48 -11.48 -6.49 -5.89
N VAL A 49 -10.68 -7.20 -6.66
CA VAL A 49 -11.03 -8.57 -7.07
C VAL A 49 -10.87 -9.49 -5.88
N LEU A 50 -11.89 -10.29 -5.61
CA LEU A 50 -11.90 -11.29 -4.54
C LEU A 50 -11.57 -12.69 -5.10
N ASN A 51 -10.99 -13.56 -4.25
CA ASN A 51 -10.88 -14.98 -4.55
C ASN A 51 -12.24 -15.70 -4.34
N ASP A 52 -12.30 -17.00 -4.63
CA ASP A 52 -13.52 -17.82 -4.44
C ASP A 52 -13.98 -17.92 -2.97
N GLU A 53 -13.10 -17.59 -2.01
CA GLU A 53 -13.40 -17.58 -0.57
C GLU A 53 -13.92 -16.20 -0.09
N GLY A 54 -13.87 -15.18 -0.94
CA GLY A 54 -14.27 -13.80 -0.63
C GLY A 54 -13.15 -12.93 -0.06
N ASP A 55 -11.89 -13.38 -0.08
CA ASP A 55 -10.73 -12.61 0.34
C ASP A 55 -10.16 -11.74 -0.80
N ASP A 56 -9.61 -10.58 -0.44
CA ASP A 56 -8.97 -9.66 -1.37
C ASP A 56 -7.75 -10.28 -2.07
N LEU A 57 -7.71 -10.23 -3.40
CA LEU A 57 -6.55 -10.69 -4.17
C LEU A 57 -5.43 -9.64 -4.14
N LEU A 58 -4.31 -10.03 -3.52
CA LEU A 58 -3.09 -9.25 -3.49
C LEU A 58 -2.34 -9.38 -4.83
N ARG A 59 -2.09 -8.25 -5.50
CA ARG A 59 -1.24 -8.16 -6.69
C ARG A 59 0.24 -8.29 -6.31
N THR A 60 0.68 -7.48 -5.36
CA THR A 60 2.06 -7.46 -4.88
C THR A 60 2.15 -6.71 -3.56
N ARG A 61 3.20 -7.00 -2.77
CA ARG A 61 3.55 -6.24 -1.58
C ARG A 61 4.86 -5.51 -1.82
N VAL A 62 4.85 -4.19 -1.71
CA VAL A 62 6.07 -3.38 -1.75
C VAL A 62 6.60 -3.24 -0.33
N HIS A 63 7.81 -3.73 -0.10
CA HIS A 63 8.51 -3.61 1.17
C HIS A 63 9.83 -2.88 0.95
N ARG A 64 9.94 -1.66 1.48
CA ARG A 64 11.08 -0.78 1.22
C ARG A 64 11.52 -0.05 2.49
N PRO A 65 12.81 0.32 2.60
CA PRO A 65 13.30 1.15 3.69
C PRO A 65 12.51 2.45 3.77
N HIS A 66 12.22 2.90 4.99
CA HIS A 66 11.42 4.10 5.19
C HIS A 66 12.15 5.31 4.59
N PRO A 67 11.57 6.02 3.60
CA PRO A 67 12.32 6.99 2.79
C PRO A 67 12.71 8.24 3.58
N TRP A 68 12.06 8.45 4.73
CA TRP A 68 12.27 9.59 5.62
C TRP A 68 13.02 9.23 6.91
N VAL A 69 13.40 7.96 7.09
CA VAL A 69 14.23 7.56 8.23
C VAL A 69 15.66 7.47 7.72
N LYS A 70 16.47 8.44 8.16
CA LYS A 70 17.93 8.46 7.97
C LYS A 70 18.63 7.85 9.17
#